data_AF-A0A2A4FDK9-F1
#
_entry.id   AF-A0A2A4FDK9-F1
#
_cell.length_a   1.000
_cell.length_b   1.000
_cell.length_c   1.000
_cell.angle_alpha   90.00
_cell.angle_beta   90.00
_cell.angle_gamma   90.00
#
_symmetry.space_group_name_H-M   'P 1'
#
loop_
_entity.id
_entity.type
_entity.pdbx_description
1 polymer ?
#
loop_
_entity_poly.entity_id
_entity_poly.type
_entity_poly.pdbx_seq_one_letter_code
_entity_poly.pdbx_strand_id
1 'polypeptide(L)'
;MDELAQQGQDDGVARGALSAKIVPLRRREDGQRAERIAHVVDAFARLRGSVVRFIAMLDERCDADEPNSTGAPDAPRFDALLQALAFGAERAEFRRLPELQRCIERVGAAERYRDVIFAHSPPASDTELRDAATMLELLDGELVGLCVAHVLAGRAEHPLPPDAASAPCSGREHSA
;
A
#
# COMPACT_ATOMS: atom_id res chain seq x y z
N MET A 1 -61.17 -61.63 0.82
CA MET A 1 -60.52 -60.70 -0.13
C MET A 1 -60.08 -59.52 0.71
N ASP A 2 -59.07 -59.65 1.58
CA ASP A 2 -57.67 -60.06 1.32
C ASP A 2 -57.11 -59.23 0.16
N GLU A 3 -56.00 -58.50 0.23
CA GLU A 3 -54.83 -58.53 1.10
C GLU A 3 -54.04 -57.20 0.90
N LEU A 4 -53.37 -56.76 1.98
CA LEU A 4 -51.99 -56.23 2.10
C LEU A 4 -51.39 -55.11 1.22
N ALA A 5 -50.72 -54.21 1.96
CA ALA A 5 -49.39 -53.58 1.73
C ALA A 5 -49.28 -52.60 0.53
N GLN A 6 -48.69 -51.41 0.67
CA GLN A 6 -47.29 -51.20 1.06
C GLN A 6 -47.10 -49.89 1.85
N GLN A 7 -46.39 -50.02 2.97
CA GLN A 7 -45.62 -48.97 3.63
C GLN A 7 -44.48 -48.51 2.71
N GLY A 8 -44.30 -47.19 2.61
CA GLY A 8 -43.13 -46.56 2.00
C GLY A 8 -42.79 -45.31 2.80
N GLN A 9 -42.07 -45.52 3.90
CA GLN A 9 -41.39 -44.48 4.66
C GLN A 9 -40.15 -44.07 3.84
N ASP A 10 -39.98 -42.78 3.56
CA ASP A 10 -38.64 -42.26 3.28
C ASP A 10 -38.47 -40.88 3.92
N ASP A 11 -37.37 -40.81 4.66
CA ASP A 11 -36.84 -39.70 5.42
C ASP A 11 -36.33 -38.62 4.46
N GLY A 12 -36.33 -37.34 4.88
CA GLY A 12 -35.42 -36.40 4.25
C GLY A 12 -35.79 -34.93 4.30
N VAL A 13 -35.16 -34.25 5.26
CA VAL A 13 -34.83 -32.81 5.22
C VAL A 13 -36.00 -31.88 5.54
N ALA A 14 -36.24 -31.73 6.84
CA ALA A 14 -36.70 -30.46 7.40
C ALA A 14 -35.64 -29.38 7.13
N ARG A 15 -35.64 -28.84 5.90
CA ARG A 15 -34.95 -27.60 5.58
C ARG A 15 -35.78 -26.51 6.24
N GLY A 16 -35.43 -26.20 7.49
CA GLY A 16 -35.90 -24.99 8.16
C GLY A 16 -35.73 -23.84 7.18
N ALA A 17 -36.85 -23.33 6.67
CA ALA A 17 -36.85 -22.25 5.71
C ALA A 17 -36.26 -21.03 6.42
N LEU A 18 -34.97 -20.79 6.21
CA LEU A 18 -34.32 -19.55 6.57
C LEU A 18 -35.05 -18.45 5.79
N SER A 19 -36.04 -17.84 6.43
CA SER A 19 -36.77 -16.68 5.93
C SER A 19 -35.79 -15.51 5.92
N ALA A 20 -34.96 -15.46 4.88
CA ALA A 20 -34.02 -14.37 4.68
C ALA A 20 -34.81 -13.18 4.14
N LYS A 21 -35.08 -12.22 5.02
CA LYS A 21 -35.69 -10.93 4.65
C LYS A 21 -34.68 -10.14 3.81
N ILE A 22 -34.92 -10.04 2.50
CA ILE A 22 -34.15 -9.17 1.61
C ILE A 22 -34.55 -7.72 1.93
N VAL A 23 -33.68 -7.01 2.65
CA VAL A 23 -33.86 -5.59 2.96
C VAL A 23 -33.20 -4.77 1.85
N PRO A 24 -33.91 -3.80 1.23
CA PRO A 24 -33.30 -2.89 0.27
C PRO A 24 -32.17 -2.10 0.94
N LEU A 25 -30.96 -2.21 0.40
CA LEU A 25 -29.80 -1.42 0.83
C LEU A 25 -30.05 0.07 0.60
N ARG A 26 -29.76 0.90 1.61
CA ARG A 26 -29.85 2.36 1.52
C ARG A 26 -28.68 2.89 0.67
N ARG A 27 -28.87 2.87 -0.65
CA ARG A 27 -27.85 3.20 -1.65
C ARG A 27 -27.10 4.53 -1.49
N ARG A 28 -27.64 5.52 -0.76
CA ARG A 28 -27.03 6.87 -0.67
C ARG A 28 -26.01 6.99 0.46
N GLU A 29 -26.26 6.38 1.61
CA GLU A 29 -25.32 6.36 2.76
C GLU A 29 -24.15 5.40 2.46
N ASP A 30 -24.43 4.30 1.75
CA ASP A 30 -23.44 3.30 1.35
C ASP A 30 -22.38 3.86 0.38
N GLY A 31 -22.74 4.84 -0.46
CA GLY A 31 -21.82 5.45 -1.42
C GLY A 31 -20.73 6.30 -0.77
N GLN A 32 -21.10 7.18 0.16
CA GLN A 32 -20.12 8.01 0.89
C GLN A 32 -19.17 7.14 1.71
N ARG A 33 -19.69 6.10 2.36
CA ARG A 33 -18.85 5.16 3.11
C ARG A 33 -17.88 4.40 2.19
N ALA A 34 -18.34 3.95 1.03
CA ALA A 34 -17.48 3.29 0.04
C ALA A 34 -16.34 4.21 -0.43
N GLU A 35 -16.62 5.50 -0.69
CA GLU A 35 -15.60 6.49 -1.01
C GLU A 35 -14.57 6.66 0.12
N ARG A 36 -15.01 6.66 1.38
CA ARG A 36 -14.08 6.72 2.54
C ARG A 36 -13.20 5.48 2.65
N ILE A 37 -13.76 4.29 2.40
CA ILE A 37 -12.98 3.05 2.37
C ILE A 37 -11.94 3.09 1.24
N ALA A 38 -12.35 3.52 0.04
CA ALA A 38 -11.44 3.67 -1.09
C ALA A 38 -10.28 4.61 -0.72
N HIS A 39 -10.57 5.74 -0.08
CA HIS A 39 -9.54 6.68 0.37
C HIS A 39 -8.52 6.05 1.36
N VAL A 40 -8.98 5.23 2.31
CA VAL A 40 -8.08 4.50 3.22
C VAL A 40 -7.18 3.51 2.47
N VAL A 41 -7.78 2.74 1.55
CA VAL A 41 -7.05 1.74 0.75
C VAL A 41 -6.02 2.42 -0.15
N ASP A 42 -6.40 3.51 -0.82
CA ASP A 42 -5.53 4.29 -1.71
C ASP A 42 -4.38 4.94 -0.93
N ALA A 43 -4.66 5.52 0.25
CA ALA A 43 -3.62 6.11 1.10
C ALA A 43 -2.60 5.06 1.57
N PHE A 44 -3.07 3.86 1.96
CA PHE A 44 -2.19 2.75 2.32
C PHE A 44 -1.38 2.23 1.13
N ALA A 45 -2.01 2.09 -0.04
CA ALA A 45 -1.34 1.67 -1.27
C ALA A 45 -0.27 2.68 -1.70
N ARG A 46 -0.56 3.98 -1.56
CA ARG A 46 0.39 5.07 -1.84
C ARG A 46 1.60 5.01 -0.92
N LEU A 47 1.39 4.88 0.39
CA LEU A 47 2.44 4.69 1.39
C LEU A 47 3.32 3.48 1.08
N ARG A 48 2.71 2.32 0.81
CA ARG A 48 3.45 1.10 0.43
C ARG A 48 4.25 1.31 -0.86
N GLY A 49 3.67 1.98 -1.85
CA GLY A 49 4.36 2.34 -3.08
C GLY A 49 5.56 3.26 -2.85
N SER A 50 5.44 4.22 -1.93
CA SER A 50 6.55 5.09 -1.53
C SER A 50 7.68 4.32 -0.88
N VAL A 51 7.38 3.35 0.01
CA VAL A 51 8.39 2.47 0.61
C VAL A 51 9.13 1.68 -0.47
N VAL A 52 8.41 1.06 -1.41
CA VAL A 52 9.04 0.28 -2.50
C VAL A 52 9.96 1.15 -3.36
N ARG A 53 9.50 2.34 -3.77
CA ARG A 53 10.34 3.28 -4.53
C ARG A 53 11.57 3.72 -3.74
N PHE A 54 11.44 3.88 -2.43
CA PHE A 54 12.55 4.30 -1.59
C PHE A 54 13.60 3.19 -1.47
N ILE A 55 13.19 1.94 -1.27
CA ILE A 55 14.09 0.78 -1.30
C ILE A 55 14.85 0.73 -2.62
N ALA A 56 14.14 0.79 -3.76
CA ALA A 56 14.77 0.78 -5.08
C ALA A 56 15.78 1.93 -5.26
N MET A 57 15.48 3.13 -4.77
CA MET A 57 16.40 4.27 -4.82
C MET A 57 17.67 4.06 -3.99
N LEU A 58 17.56 3.38 -2.84
CA LEU A 58 18.72 3.05 -1.99
C LEU A 58 19.55 1.94 -2.63
N ASP A 59 18.89 0.93 -3.20
CA ASP A 59 19.55 -0.17 -3.92
C ASP A 59 20.29 0.35 -5.16
N GLU A 60 19.70 1.22 -5.99
CA GLU A 60 20.39 1.85 -7.13
C GLU A 60 21.66 2.62 -6.75
N ARG A 61 21.72 3.19 -5.53
CA ARG A 61 22.91 3.87 -5.01
C ARG A 61 23.97 2.91 -4.49
N CYS A 62 23.57 1.73 -4.03
CA CYS A 62 24.46 0.69 -3.52
C CYS A 62 24.95 -0.28 -4.60
N ASP A 63 24.12 -0.54 -5.62
CA ASP A 63 24.29 -1.57 -6.64
C ASP A 63 24.77 -1.00 -7.99
N ALA A 64 25.49 0.13 -7.97
CA ALA A 64 26.25 0.57 -9.15
C ALA A 64 27.27 -0.49 -9.66
N ASP A 65 27.43 -1.62 -8.96
CA ASP A 65 28.30 -2.75 -9.30
C ASP A 65 27.60 -4.11 -9.59
N GLU A 66 26.27 -4.30 -9.54
CA GLU A 66 25.66 -5.55 -10.08
C GLU A 66 24.15 -5.46 -10.42
N PRO A 67 23.68 -6.11 -11.51
CA PRO A 67 22.27 -6.13 -11.87
C PRO A 67 21.58 -7.36 -11.28
N ASN A 68 20.63 -7.18 -10.36
CA ASN A 68 19.82 -8.29 -9.88
C ASN A 68 18.40 -8.32 -10.47
N SER A 69 18.04 -9.55 -10.87
CA SER A 69 16.96 -9.90 -11.79
C SER A 69 15.57 -9.77 -11.20
N THR A 70 14.66 -9.26 -12.02
CA THR A 70 13.22 -9.19 -11.78
C THR A 70 12.56 -10.55 -12.03
N GLY A 71 12.14 -11.24 -10.97
CA GLY A 71 11.14 -12.30 -11.02
C GLY A 71 10.06 -11.96 -10.01
N ALA A 72 8.82 -11.76 -10.45
CA ALA A 72 7.72 -11.32 -9.58
C ALA A 72 7.45 -12.35 -8.46
N PRO A 73 7.80 -12.05 -7.20
CA PRO A 73 7.33 -12.84 -6.07
C PRO A 73 5.97 -12.27 -5.64
N ASP A 74 5.24 -13.01 -4.81
CA ASP A 74 4.14 -12.44 -4.03
C ASP A 74 4.54 -11.06 -3.48
N ALA A 75 3.62 -10.10 -3.55
CA ALA A 75 3.87 -8.76 -3.06
C ALA A 75 4.37 -8.85 -1.60
N PRO A 76 5.61 -8.41 -1.29
CA PRO A 76 6.21 -8.64 0.01
C PRO A 76 5.34 -8.04 1.13
N ARG A 77 5.31 -8.73 2.28
CA ARG A 77 4.60 -8.25 3.45
C ARG A 77 5.15 -6.87 3.86
N PHE A 78 4.28 -6.06 4.46
CA PHE A 78 4.63 -4.67 4.74
C PHE A 78 5.76 -4.55 5.77
N ASP A 79 5.78 -5.41 6.79
CA ASP A 79 6.88 -5.54 7.75
C ASP A 79 8.22 -5.88 7.08
N ALA A 80 8.22 -6.82 6.12
CA ALA A 80 9.41 -7.18 5.36
C ALA A 80 9.93 -6.00 4.51
N LEU A 81 9.03 -5.20 3.92
CA LEU A 81 9.41 -3.97 3.23
C LEU A 81 10.06 -2.96 4.18
N LEU A 82 9.53 -2.78 5.38
CA LEU A 82 10.09 -1.86 6.37
C LEU A 82 11.47 -2.32 6.87
N GLN A 83 11.67 -3.62 7.04
CA GLN A 83 12.98 -4.18 7.37
C GLN A 83 13.99 -3.96 6.23
N ALA A 84 13.58 -4.19 4.98
CA ALA A 84 14.42 -3.93 3.82
C ALA A 84 14.79 -2.43 3.71
N LEU A 85 13.84 -1.53 3.97
CA LEU A 85 14.09 -0.10 3.98
C LEU A 85 15.10 0.31 5.07
N ALA A 86 14.94 -0.20 6.31
CA ALA A 86 15.87 0.08 7.39
C ALA A 86 17.29 -0.39 7.05
N PHE A 87 17.41 -1.62 6.54
CA PHE A 87 18.70 -2.19 6.13
C PHE A 87 19.35 -1.44 4.97
N GLY A 88 18.57 -1.10 3.93
CA GLY A 88 19.06 -0.31 2.80
C GLY A 88 19.53 1.09 3.22
N ALA A 89 18.81 1.71 4.16
CA ALA A 89 19.19 3.03 4.67
C ALA A 89 20.49 3.01 5.49
N GLU A 90 20.72 1.95 6.25
CA GLU A 90 22.00 1.75 6.96
C GLU A 90 23.15 1.58 5.98
N ARG A 91 22.99 0.74 4.96
CA ARG A 91 24.00 0.52 3.91
C ARG A 91 24.31 1.77 3.10
N ALA A 92 23.30 2.60 2.82
CA ALA A 92 23.44 3.82 2.06
C ALA A 92 23.90 5.03 2.89
N GLU A 93 24.30 4.82 4.15
CA GLU A 93 24.73 5.87 5.09
C GLU A 93 23.73 7.03 5.15
N PHE A 94 22.44 6.69 5.34
CA PHE A 94 21.37 7.67 5.31
C PHE A 94 21.59 8.80 6.32
N ARG A 95 21.80 10.04 5.84
CA ARG A 95 22.19 11.19 6.71
C ARG A 95 21.34 11.41 7.96
N ARG A 96 20.03 11.16 7.87
CA ARG A 96 19.07 11.33 8.97
C ARG A 96 18.51 9.99 9.42
N LEU A 97 19.41 9.00 9.57
CA LEU A 97 19.06 7.62 9.88
C LEU A 97 18.24 7.49 11.18
N PRO A 98 18.55 8.18 12.29
CA PRO A 98 17.74 8.09 13.50
C PRO A 98 16.30 8.56 13.30
N GLU A 99 16.09 9.62 12.51
CA GLU A 99 14.74 10.10 12.20
C GLU A 99 14.00 9.15 11.26
N LEU A 100 14.70 8.56 10.30
CA LEU A 100 14.12 7.53 9.42
C LEU A 100 13.71 6.28 10.21
N GLN A 101 14.54 5.80 11.14
CA GLN A 101 14.19 4.65 11.99
C GLN A 101 12.93 4.93 12.83
N ARG A 102 12.83 6.11 13.46
CA ARG A 102 11.60 6.52 14.17
C ARG A 102 10.39 6.63 13.24
N CYS A 103 10.59 7.11 12.02
CA CYS A 103 9.54 7.16 11.01
C CYS A 103 9.09 5.74 10.64
N ILE A 104 10.02 4.81 10.39
CA ILE A 104 9.74 3.40 10.08
C ILE A 104 8.95 2.72 11.21
N GLU A 105 9.31 2.94 12.47
CA GLU A 105 8.56 2.42 13.62
C GLU A 105 7.10 2.90 13.61
N ARG A 106 6.88 4.19 13.34
CA ARG A 106 5.53 4.77 13.24
C ARG A 106 4.78 4.26 12.01
N VAL A 107 5.46 4.13 10.87
CA VAL A 107 4.91 3.55 9.64
C VAL A 107 4.55 2.08 9.86
N GLY A 108 5.25 1.35 10.72
CA GLY A 108 4.90 -0.02 11.12
C GLY A 108 3.48 -0.15 11.71
N ALA A 109 2.90 0.95 12.20
CA ALA A 109 1.51 0.99 12.62
C ALA A 109 0.49 1.06 11.47
N ALA A 110 0.91 1.29 10.21
CA ALA A 110 0.03 1.66 9.11
C ALA A 110 -1.05 0.63 8.81
N GLU A 111 -0.75 -0.66 8.95
CA GLU A 111 -1.73 -1.72 8.74
C GLU A 111 -2.92 -1.60 9.70
N ARG A 112 -2.70 -1.10 10.93
CA ARG A 112 -3.79 -0.86 11.89
C ARG A 112 -4.78 0.19 11.41
N TYR A 113 -4.31 1.22 10.68
CA TYR A 113 -5.21 2.24 10.12
C TYR A 113 -6.00 1.71 8.93
N ARG A 114 -5.40 0.84 8.10
CA ARG A 114 -6.13 0.11 7.06
C ARG A 114 -7.20 -0.79 7.68
N ASP A 115 -6.86 -1.48 8.76
CA ASP A 115 -7.73 -2.50 9.35
C ASP A 115 -9.00 -1.95 10.00
N VAL A 116 -9.10 -0.62 10.18
CA VAL A 116 -10.34 0.08 10.57
C VAL A 116 -11.51 -0.28 9.64
N ILE A 117 -11.26 -0.56 8.36
CA ILE A 117 -12.32 -0.95 7.41
C ILE A 117 -12.99 -2.30 7.77
N PHE A 118 -12.29 -3.14 8.54
CA PHE A 118 -12.75 -4.46 8.99
C PHE A 118 -13.31 -4.46 10.42
N ALA A 119 -13.54 -3.29 11.02
CA ALA A 119 -14.14 -3.22 12.35
C ALA A 119 -15.52 -3.91 12.38
N HIS A 120 -15.72 -4.80 13.36
CA HIS A 120 -16.92 -5.60 13.50
C HIS A 120 -17.88 -4.95 14.50
N SER A 121 -19.08 -4.58 14.02
CA SER A 121 -20.28 -4.19 14.79
C SER A 121 -20.05 -3.43 16.12
N PRO A 122 -20.20 -2.09 16.13
CA PRO A 122 -20.59 -1.25 15.01
C PRO A 122 -19.48 -1.16 13.95
N PRO A 123 -19.83 -0.98 12.66
CA PRO A 123 -18.83 -0.66 11.65
C PRO A 123 -18.15 0.67 11.99
N ALA A 124 -16.90 0.83 11.53
CA ALA A 124 -16.19 2.11 11.67
C ALA A 124 -17.03 3.27 11.12
N SER A 125 -17.07 4.34 11.90
CA SER A 125 -17.70 5.61 11.57
C SER A 125 -16.95 6.35 10.45
N ASP A 126 -17.64 7.28 9.80
CA ASP A 126 -17.03 8.12 8.76
C ASP A 126 -15.85 8.95 9.27
N THR A 127 -15.88 9.33 10.55
CA THR A 127 -14.78 10.07 11.17
C THR A 127 -13.58 9.15 11.37
N GLU A 128 -13.78 7.94 11.87
CA GLU A 128 -12.68 6.96 12.01
C GLU A 128 -12.04 6.63 10.67
N LEU A 129 -12.81 6.46 9.59
CA LEU A 129 -12.27 6.22 8.25
C LEU A 129 -11.47 7.43 7.72
N ARG A 130 -11.97 8.66 7.92
CA ARG A 130 -11.26 9.88 7.53
C ARG A 130 -9.97 10.06 8.31
N ASP A 131 -10.00 9.81 9.61
CA ASP A 131 -8.84 9.94 10.49
C ASP A 131 -7.78 8.88 10.13
N ALA A 132 -8.19 7.63 9.89
CA ALA A 132 -7.27 6.58 9.43
C ALA A 132 -6.57 6.95 8.12
N ALA A 133 -7.33 7.44 7.13
CA ALA A 133 -6.74 7.87 5.88
C ALA A 133 -5.78 9.04 6.10
N THR A 134 -6.18 10.08 6.84
CA THR A 134 -5.34 11.24 7.16
C THR A 134 -4.02 10.81 7.81
N MET A 135 -4.07 9.86 8.76
CA MET A 135 -2.87 9.32 9.40
C MET A 135 -1.95 8.60 8.41
N LEU A 136 -2.51 7.83 7.47
CA LEU A 136 -1.73 7.19 6.40
C LEU A 136 -1.05 8.24 5.49
N GLU A 137 -1.76 9.31 5.14
CA GLU A 137 -1.22 10.39 4.30
C GLU A 137 -0.11 11.17 5.02
N LEU A 138 -0.25 11.42 6.32
CA LEU A 138 0.76 12.09 7.14
C LEU A 138 2.03 11.23 7.24
N LEU A 139 1.87 9.91 7.43
CA LEU A 139 3.00 8.97 7.46
C LEU A 139 3.72 8.90 6.10
N ASP A 140 2.97 8.86 5.01
CA ASP A 140 3.52 8.90 3.64
C ASP A 140 4.28 10.20 3.38
N GLY A 141 3.69 11.35 3.74
CA GLY A 141 4.32 12.66 3.59
C GLY A 141 5.60 12.82 4.40
N GLU A 142 5.63 12.29 5.63
CA GLU A 142 6.83 12.31 6.48
C GLU A 142 7.95 11.43 5.90
N LEU A 143 7.62 10.21 5.46
CA LEU A 143 8.56 9.30 4.84
C LEU A 143 9.15 9.89 3.56
N VAL A 144 8.30 10.42 2.68
CA VAL A 144 8.71 11.08 1.44
C VAL A 144 9.57 12.31 1.73
N GLY A 145 9.21 13.11 2.74
CA GLY A 145 9.99 14.28 3.16
C GLY A 145 11.41 13.93 3.58
N LEU A 146 11.59 12.84 4.35
CA LEU A 146 12.91 12.34 4.73
C LEU A 146 13.70 11.87 3.50
N CYS A 147 13.07 11.11 2.60
CA CYS A 147 13.70 10.63 1.37
C CYS A 147 14.18 11.79 0.48
N VAL A 148 13.32 12.78 0.23
CA VAL A 148 13.66 13.97 -0.56
C VAL A 148 14.80 14.75 0.09
N ALA A 149 14.76 14.95 1.41
CA ALA A 149 15.83 15.63 2.12
C ALA A 149 17.18 14.92 1.92
N HIS A 150 17.22 13.59 2.00
CA HIS A 150 18.42 12.81 1.74
C HIS A 150 18.92 12.95 0.30
N VAL A 151 18.04 12.83 -0.69
CA VAL A 151 18.42 12.96 -2.12
C VAL A 151 18.98 14.34 -2.43
N LEU A 152 18.34 15.41 -1.93
CA LEU A 152 18.80 16.78 -2.13
C LEU A 152 20.15 17.03 -1.47
N ALA A 153 20.33 16.51 -0.26
CA ALA A 153 21.59 16.60 0.45
C ALA A 153 22.71 15.90 -0.34
N GLY A 154 22.44 14.72 -0.91
CA GLY A 154 23.37 13.99 -1.78
C GLY A 154 23.77 14.75 -3.05
N ARG A 155 22.83 15.41 -3.71
CA ARG A 155 23.11 16.24 -4.91
C ARG A 155 23.96 17.47 -4.60
N ALA A 156 23.86 18.03 -3.40
CA ALA A 156 24.70 19.16 -3.00
C ALA A 156 26.18 18.77 -2.84
N GLU A 157 26.47 17.51 -2.49
CA GLU A 157 27.83 16.97 -2.35
C GLU A 157 28.43 16.48 -3.67
N HIS A 158 27.58 16.12 -4.64
CA HIS A 158 27.98 15.78 -6.00
C HIS A 158 27.23 16.66 -7.01
N PRO A 159 27.65 17.94 -7.17
CA PRO A 159 27.10 18.81 -8.20
C PRO A 159 27.33 18.17 -9.57
N LEU A 160 26.30 18.13 -10.41
CA LEU A 160 26.45 17.66 -11.79
C LEU A 160 27.51 18.52 -12.50
N PRO A 161 28.39 17.91 -13.33
CA PRO A 161 29.35 18.66 -14.09
C PRO A 161 28.63 19.65 -15.05
N PRO A 162 29.15 20.87 -15.21
CA PRO A 162 28.49 21.96 -15.95
C PRO A 162 28.25 21.65 -17.45
N ASP A 163 28.85 20.58 -17.97
CA ASP A 163 28.80 20.23 -19.40
C ASP A 163 27.47 19.60 -19.84
N ALA A 164 26.69 19.02 -18.91
CA ALA A 164 25.37 18.47 -19.22
C ALA A 164 24.30 19.54 -19.50
N ALA A 165 24.53 20.79 -19.07
CA ALA A 165 23.64 21.92 -19.33
C ALA A 165 23.87 22.57 -20.70
N SER A 166 24.92 22.17 -21.43
CA SER A 166 25.35 22.83 -22.66
C SER A 166 25.30 21.95 -23.91
N ALA A 167 24.78 20.72 -23.85
CA ALA A 167 24.63 19.90 -25.06
C ALA A 167 23.68 20.61 -26.05
N PRO A 168 24.17 21.14 -27.19
CA PRO A 168 23.30 21.75 -28.17
C PRO A 168 22.47 20.63 -28.81
N CYS A 169 21.16 20.83 -28.91
CA CYS A 169 20.33 20.11 -29.88
C CYS A 169 20.91 20.38 -31.27
N SER A 170 21.86 19.56 -31.71
CA SER A 170 22.31 19.54 -33.09
C SER A 170 21.16 18.99 -33.93
N GLY A 171 20.39 19.93 -34.49
CA GLY A 171 19.38 19.68 -35.50
C GLY A 171 19.99 18.84 -36.61
N ARG A 172 19.41 17.65 -36.80
CA ARG A 172 19.70 16.81 -37.95
C ARG A 172 19.02 17.45 -39.17
N GLU A 173 19.71 18.41 -39.79
CA GLU A 173 19.30 18.97 -41.08
C GLU A 173 19.28 17.83 -42.11
N HIS A 174 18.10 17.60 -42.68
CA HIS A 174 17.89 16.71 -43.81
C HIS A 174 18.54 17.36 -45.05
N SER A 175 19.60 16.76 -45.58
CA SER A 175 20.04 17.03 -46.94
C SER A 175 19.20 16.23 -47.94
N ALA A 176 18.83 16.95 -49.00
CA ALA A 176 18.00 16.55 -50.14
C ALA A 176 18.56 15.41 -51.00
#